data_AF-A0A5M3YXW1-F1
#
_entry.id   AF-A0A5M3YXW1-F1
#
_cell.length_a   1.000
_cell.length_b   1.000
_cell.length_c   1.000
_cell.angle_alpha   90.00
_cell.angle_beta   90.00
_cell.angle_gamma   90.00
#
_symmetry.space_group_name_H-M   'P 1'
#
loop_
_entity.id
_entity.type
_entity.pdbx_description
1 polymer ?
#
loop_
_entity_poly.entity_id
_entity_poly.type
_entity_poly.pdbx_seq_one_letter_code
_entity_poly.pdbx_strand_id
1 'polypeptide(L)'
;MLRDSVKGLSSTDVTTFTSSASFAPAQGTPLSLSAALELADEGPLEYLQSNQYKIQQGNTEGLQKALVNEAISEHMFPGFQVYDLEDLEDVDSLTATCKTALSQTIHCAPFLQAFQHPNSGRFFEDSTEADRICAPSCGSSLKSWFDNASSSCVGQTLGNSDPTRYGGYIYTAYNQSCYKDPVTGKYCQEILDAYPAVERIDSMPLAEMCSYCHTQKYIMMQASAYTAYDVRAQENLETLHSNCGLKGTTEIPSPLVHVPETPAPMCLSDIIYTIKDGDTCDTIALQYSVASAAIQAGNSQLINDCSNLIAGREICIPLSCERTYTLQDSDTCFSIEIDHGFMPNTVRKYNAWLDLECLDLQATRPIIGSVICLSPQGGTYNDKDFVSDRITSGPSRTTGYTTLSIDPPKNATVAKGSPWFCGRWHTVEAGETCAMICVHDGIPAELFMEANPSLSLDDCDGSLEVGVTYCTGPDEYWNDAGFWGPEWPGSPTGPVSSSMPSPTSSTSS
;
A
#
# COMPACT_ATOMS: atom_id res chain seq x y z
N MET A 1 -5.15 35.89 19.54
CA MET A 1 -4.95 36.78 20.72
C MET A 1 -6.09 36.49 21.67
N LEU A 2 -5.97 35.86 22.83
CA LEU A 2 -4.88 35.61 23.78
C LEU A 2 -4.73 34.07 23.97
N ARG A 3 -3.58 33.38 23.83
CA ARG A 3 -2.27 33.40 24.54
C ARG A 3 -2.32 33.26 26.07
N ASP A 4 -1.84 32.10 26.48
CA ASP A 4 -0.99 31.80 27.65
C ASP A 4 -1.64 31.62 29.03
N SER A 5 -1.79 30.34 29.43
CA SER A 5 -1.15 29.80 30.64
C SER A 5 -1.14 28.27 30.61
N VAL A 6 -0.07 27.70 30.06
CA VAL A 6 0.40 26.34 30.37
C VAL A 6 1.33 26.45 31.56
N LYS A 7 1.13 25.63 32.61
CA LYS A 7 2.18 24.78 33.26
C LYS A 7 1.74 24.25 34.64
N GLY A 8 1.65 22.93 34.71
CA GLY A 8 2.25 22.13 35.77
C GLY A 8 1.45 21.93 37.06
N LEU A 9 0.90 20.72 37.24
CA LEU A 9 1.33 19.81 38.32
C LEU A 9 0.85 18.38 38.03
N SER A 10 1.73 17.46 38.41
CA SER A 10 1.79 16.04 38.09
C SER A 10 0.94 15.19 39.03
N SER A 11 0.47 14.05 38.50
CA SER A 11 0.31 12.74 39.15
C SER A 11 0.75 12.65 40.62
N THR A 12 -0.20 12.47 41.53
CA THR A 12 -0.32 11.35 42.52
C THR A 12 -1.50 11.63 43.44
N ASP A 13 -2.46 10.70 43.48
CA ASP A 13 -3.17 10.19 44.68
C ASP A 13 -4.63 9.81 44.40
N VAL A 14 -4.77 8.55 44.01
CA VAL A 14 -5.92 7.73 44.39
C VAL A 14 -5.93 7.67 45.92
N THR A 15 -7.01 8.09 46.58
CA THR A 15 -7.62 7.34 47.70
C THR A 15 -8.89 7.99 48.27
N THR A 16 -9.90 7.14 48.42
CA THR A 16 -10.92 7.13 49.49
C THR A 16 -11.97 8.24 49.55
N PHE A 17 -13.14 7.93 48.97
CA PHE A 17 -14.42 8.36 49.51
C PHE A 17 -14.64 7.71 50.89
N THR A 18 -14.67 8.51 51.95
CA THR A 18 -15.29 8.12 53.23
C THR A 18 -16.41 9.08 53.57
N SER A 19 -17.57 8.48 53.84
CA SER A 19 -18.84 9.07 54.25
C SER A 19 -18.73 10.05 55.42
N SER A 20 -19.44 11.17 55.34
CA SER A 20 -20.16 11.75 56.49
C SER A 20 -21.15 12.80 55.99
N ALA A 21 -22.43 12.40 55.90
CA ALA A 21 -23.53 13.31 55.65
C ALA A 21 -24.06 13.89 56.97
N SER A 22 -24.46 15.16 56.93
CA SER A 22 -25.48 15.69 57.84
C SER A 22 -26.34 16.70 57.07
N PHE A 23 -27.58 16.32 56.77
CA PHE A 23 -28.61 17.15 56.13
C PHE A 23 -29.58 17.71 57.17
N ALA A 24 -29.99 18.96 56.98
CA ALA A 24 -31.23 19.53 57.51
C ALA A 24 -32.32 19.51 56.41
N PRO A 25 -33.62 19.39 56.75
CA PRO A 25 -34.66 19.17 55.75
C PRO A 25 -35.20 20.49 55.17
N ALA A 26 -35.34 20.56 53.85
CA ALA A 26 -36.19 21.55 53.18
C ALA A 26 -37.04 20.84 52.12
N GLN A 27 -38.36 21.06 52.19
CA GLN A 27 -39.41 20.42 51.39
C GLN A 27 -39.44 20.99 49.96
N GLY A 28 -39.65 20.15 48.95
CA GLY A 28 -39.87 20.56 47.56
C GLY A 28 -40.81 19.61 46.81
N THR A 29 -41.69 20.16 45.96
CA THR A 29 -42.72 19.46 45.17
C THR A 29 -42.16 18.74 43.91
N PRO A 30 -42.85 17.71 43.38
CA PRO A 30 -42.41 16.94 42.19
C PRO A 30 -42.40 17.75 40.89
N LEU A 31 -41.50 17.41 39.95
CA LEU A 31 -41.44 18.01 38.60
C LEU A 31 -42.61 17.55 37.73
N SER A 32 -43.10 18.44 36.86
CA SER A 32 -44.02 18.08 35.77
C SER A 32 -43.28 17.39 34.62
N LEU A 33 -44.01 16.59 33.84
CA LEU A 33 -43.48 15.87 32.66
C LEU A 33 -42.84 16.81 31.63
N SER A 34 -43.40 18.02 31.47
CA SER A 34 -42.86 19.03 30.57
C SER A 34 -41.49 19.56 31.01
N ALA A 35 -41.28 19.76 32.31
CA ALA A 35 -40.02 20.23 32.86
C ALA A 35 -38.96 19.10 32.88
N ALA A 36 -39.38 17.83 32.87
CA ALA A 36 -38.48 16.69 32.70
C ALA A 36 -37.98 16.53 31.26
N LEU A 37 -38.80 16.94 30.27
CA LEU A 37 -38.45 16.90 28.85
C LEU A 37 -37.44 18.00 28.46
N GLU A 38 -37.58 19.22 28.99
CA GLU A 38 -36.60 20.31 28.76
C GLU A 38 -35.20 19.99 29.33
N LEU A 39 -35.11 19.16 30.38
CA LEU A 39 -33.84 18.77 31.00
C LEU A 39 -33.17 17.56 30.32
N ALA A 40 -33.86 16.86 29.41
CA ALA A 40 -33.30 15.70 28.70
C ALA A 40 -32.34 16.10 27.57
N ASP A 41 -32.42 17.35 27.09
CA ASP A 41 -31.53 17.90 26.06
C ASP A 41 -30.12 18.26 26.59
N GLU A 42 -29.92 18.34 27.91
CA GLU A 42 -28.64 18.74 28.53
C GLU A 42 -27.66 17.55 28.74
N GLY A 43 -28.09 16.31 28.50
CA GLY A 43 -27.22 15.14 28.56
C GLY A 43 -27.16 14.40 29.92
N PRO A 44 -26.71 13.11 29.90
CA PRO A 44 -27.02 12.17 30.97
C PRO A 44 -26.21 12.34 32.28
N LEU A 45 -25.01 12.93 32.22
CA LEU A 45 -24.16 13.09 33.42
C LEU A 45 -24.66 14.22 34.33
N GLU A 46 -25.06 15.36 33.74
CA GLU A 46 -25.60 16.52 34.44
C GLU A 46 -27.01 16.24 35.00
N TYR A 47 -27.82 15.46 34.28
CA TYR A 47 -29.13 14.98 34.76
C TYR A 47 -29.02 14.11 36.01
N LEU A 48 -28.09 13.13 36.01
CA LEU A 48 -27.87 12.22 37.14
C LEU A 48 -27.29 12.94 38.36
N GLN A 49 -26.40 13.91 38.14
CA GLN A 49 -25.82 14.74 39.22
C GLN A 49 -26.86 15.69 39.82
N SER A 50 -27.73 16.28 39.02
CA SER A 50 -28.73 17.27 39.48
C SER A 50 -29.93 16.65 40.21
N ASN A 51 -30.21 15.35 40.01
CA ASN A 51 -31.40 14.69 40.58
C ASN A 51 -31.13 13.45 41.45
N GLN A 52 -29.88 13.24 41.85
CA GLN A 52 -29.43 12.10 42.68
C GLN A 52 -30.25 11.91 43.99
N TYR A 53 -30.78 12.99 44.55
CA TYR A 53 -31.60 12.97 45.78
C TYR A 53 -33.07 12.55 45.56
N LYS A 54 -33.65 12.79 44.38
CA LYS A 54 -35.07 12.49 44.09
C LYS A 54 -35.29 11.03 43.74
N ILE A 55 -34.27 10.38 43.16
CA ILE A 55 -34.26 8.95 42.83
C ILE A 55 -34.29 8.08 44.11
N GLN A 56 -33.78 8.58 45.24
CA GLN A 56 -33.67 7.81 46.48
C GLN A 56 -34.96 7.77 47.34
N GLN A 57 -36.00 8.58 47.07
CA GLN A 57 -37.17 8.71 47.96
C GLN A 57 -38.54 8.27 47.39
N GLY A 58 -38.62 7.76 46.16
CA GLY A 58 -39.90 7.36 45.56
C GLY A 58 -39.93 5.87 45.21
N ASN A 59 -40.69 5.07 45.97
CA ASN A 59 -41.03 3.68 45.64
C ASN A 59 -41.50 3.58 44.18
N THR A 60 -40.64 3.06 43.32
CA THR A 60 -40.93 2.91 41.91
C THR A 60 -40.25 1.68 41.36
N GLU A 61 -40.47 0.50 41.94
CA GLU A 61 -40.18 -0.74 41.21
C GLU A 61 -40.90 -0.78 39.85
N GLY A 62 -42.07 -0.12 39.75
CA GLY A 62 -42.82 0.06 38.51
C GLY A 62 -42.28 1.13 37.57
N LEU A 63 -41.75 2.26 38.07
CA LEU A 63 -41.17 3.32 37.23
C LEU A 63 -39.73 3.00 36.86
N GLN A 64 -39.00 2.26 37.69
CA GLN A 64 -37.70 1.68 37.39
C GLN A 64 -37.84 0.53 36.41
N LYS A 65 -38.87 -0.34 36.49
CA LYS A 65 -39.19 -1.28 35.41
C LYS A 65 -39.72 -0.62 34.14
N ALA A 66 -40.46 0.49 34.23
CA ALA A 66 -40.93 1.22 33.06
C ALA A 66 -39.79 1.99 32.40
N LEU A 67 -38.94 2.67 33.16
CA LEU A 67 -37.72 3.32 32.66
C LEU A 67 -36.68 2.30 32.20
N VAL A 68 -36.56 1.14 32.84
CA VAL A 68 -35.67 0.06 32.38
C VAL A 68 -36.28 -0.64 31.17
N ASN A 69 -37.60 -0.81 31.03
CA ASN A 69 -38.20 -1.37 29.81
C ASN A 69 -38.28 -0.36 28.66
N GLU A 70 -38.46 0.94 28.92
CA GLU A 70 -38.34 2.02 27.91
C GLU A 70 -36.86 2.20 27.53
N ALA A 71 -35.92 2.20 28.48
CA ALA A 71 -34.47 2.22 28.21
C ALA A 71 -33.96 0.93 27.54
N ILE A 72 -34.54 -0.24 27.83
CA ILE A 72 -34.22 -1.51 27.14
C ILE A 72 -34.89 -1.56 25.76
N SER A 73 -36.00 -0.84 25.53
CA SER A 73 -36.61 -0.75 24.21
C SER A 73 -36.05 0.36 23.32
N GLU A 74 -35.35 1.35 23.87
CA GLU A 74 -34.95 2.56 23.13
C GLU A 74 -33.50 3.05 23.36
N HIS A 75 -32.64 2.32 24.07
CA HIS A 75 -31.18 2.53 23.97
C HIS A 75 -30.62 1.84 22.73
N MET A 76 -31.10 2.24 21.55
CA MET A 76 -30.27 2.18 20.37
C MET A 76 -29.14 3.17 20.62
N PHE A 77 -27.91 2.66 20.60
CA PHE A 77 -26.72 3.49 20.47
C PHE A 77 -26.99 4.66 19.50
N PRO A 78 -26.31 5.82 19.65
CA PRO A 78 -26.44 6.93 18.70
C PRO A 78 -26.25 6.49 17.24
N GLY A 79 -25.64 5.31 17.06
CA GLY A 79 -25.44 4.64 15.81
C GLY A 79 -24.14 5.12 15.22
N PHE A 80 -23.82 4.59 14.06
CA PHE A 80 -22.69 5.04 13.27
C PHE A 80 -23.06 4.97 11.79
N GLN A 81 -22.35 5.75 10.99
CA GLN A 81 -22.41 5.65 9.54
C GLN A 81 -21.15 4.92 9.05
N VAL A 82 -21.30 4.14 7.99
CA VAL A 82 -20.14 3.53 7.31
C VAL A 82 -19.44 4.58 6.45
N TYR A 83 -20.23 5.45 5.83
CA TYR A 83 -19.79 6.53 4.96
C TYR A 83 -20.49 7.82 5.38
N ASP A 84 -19.72 8.90 5.48
CA ASP A 84 -20.28 10.23 5.64
C ASP A 84 -20.77 10.73 4.28
N LEU A 85 -21.92 11.41 4.27
CA LEU A 85 -22.53 11.83 2.99
C LEU A 85 -21.65 12.85 2.26
N GLU A 86 -20.95 13.71 3.01
CA GLU A 86 -20.02 14.72 2.49
C GLU A 86 -18.87 14.07 1.68
N ASP A 87 -18.32 12.96 2.16
CA ASP A 87 -17.26 12.21 1.46
C ASP A 87 -17.73 11.57 0.15
N LEU A 88 -19.03 11.38 -0.01
CA LEU A 88 -19.63 10.76 -1.19
C LEU A 88 -20.09 11.78 -2.24
N GLU A 89 -20.15 13.08 -1.92
CA GLU A 89 -20.73 14.09 -2.81
C GLU A 89 -20.04 14.13 -4.18
N ASP A 90 -18.71 14.08 -4.20
CA ASP A 90 -17.89 14.16 -5.42
C ASP A 90 -17.64 12.80 -6.11
N VAL A 91 -18.25 11.71 -5.63
CA VAL A 91 -18.08 10.39 -6.25
C VAL A 91 -19.06 10.22 -7.41
N ASP A 92 -18.59 10.50 -8.63
CA ASP A 92 -19.40 10.43 -9.86
C ASP A 92 -19.88 9.02 -10.24
N SER A 93 -19.19 7.98 -9.78
CA SER A 93 -19.56 6.58 -10.02
C SER A 93 -20.79 6.13 -9.22
N LEU A 94 -21.29 6.95 -8.31
CA LEU A 94 -22.46 6.66 -7.47
C LEU A 94 -23.63 7.62 -7.77
N THR A 95 -24.82 7.05 -7.84
CA THR A 95 -26.08 7.80 -7.92
C THR A 95 -26.44 8.42 -6.58
N ALA A 96 -27.23 9.50 -6.58
CA ALA A 96 -27.72 10.12 -5.36
C ALA A 96 -28.46 9.13 -4.43
N THR A 97 -29.26 8.22 -5.01
CA THR A 97 -29.95 7.17 -4.26
C THR A 97 -28.98 6.21 -3.57
N CYS A 98 -27.92 5.78 -4.27
CA CYS A 98 -26.88 4.95 -3.66
C CYS A 98 -26.15 5.72 -2.54
N LYS A 99 -25.77 6.98 -2.75
CA LYS A 99 -25.11 7.82 -1.73
C LYS A 99 -25.96 7.93 -0.46
N THR A 100 -27.25 8.24 -0.60
CA THR A 100 -28.19 8.30 0.53
C THR A 100 -28.33 6.95 1.24
N ALA A 101 -28.36 5.83 0.51
CA ALA A 101 -28.45 4.51 1.11
C ALA A 101 -27.19 4.14 1.92
N LEU A 102 -26.01 4.45 1.37
CA LEU A 102 -24.72 4.18 2.03
C LEU A 102 -24.51 5.02 3.30
N SER A 103 -24.99 6.26 3.29
CA SER A 103 -24.89 7.19 4.42
C SER A 103 -25.99 7.01 5.48
N GLN A 104 -26.79 5.94 5.44
CA GLN A 104 -27.79 5.71 6.49
C GLN A 104 -27.13 5.32 7.81
N THR A 105 -27.70 5.79 8.92
CA THR A 105 -27.25 5.44 10.27
C THR A 105 -27.58 3.98 10.59
N ILE A 106 -26.57 3.25 11.03
CA ILE A 106 -26.70 1.90 11.59
C ILE A 106 -26.82 2.05 13.11
N HIS A 107 -27.96 1.65 13.65
CA HIS A 107 -28.27 1.78 15.07
C HIS A 107 -27.78 0.58 15.87
N CYS A 108 -26.46 0.48 15.91
CA CYS A 108 -25.71 -0.53 16.63
C CYS A 108 -24.61 0.13 17.47
N ALA A 109 -23.96 -0.68 18.30
CA ALA A 109 -22.81 -0.23 19.09
C ALA A 109 -21.72 0.37 18.18
N PRO A 110 -21.24 1.60 18.46
CA PRO A 110 -20.29 2.29 17.58
C PRO A 110 -19.00 1.52 17.33
N PHE A 111 -18.56 0.68 18.29
CA PHE A 111 -17.34 -0.13 18.10
C PHE A 111 -17.47 -1.13 16.93
N LEU A 112 -18.68 -1.53 16.50
CA LEU A 112 -18.86 -2.37 15.32
C LEU A 112 -18.37 -1.69 14.04
N GLN A 113 -18.21 -0.36 14.04
CA GLN A 113 -17.56 0.37 12.96
C GLN A 113 -16.11 -0.09 12.74
N ALA A 114 -15.45 -0.70 13.75
CA ALA A 114 -14.13 -1.31 13.57
C ALA A 114 -14.15 -2.61 12.76
N PHE A 115 -15.33 -3.17 12.45
CA PHE A 115 -15.46 -4.46 11.75
C PHE A 115 -15.48 -4.33 10.22
N GLN A 116 -14.80 -3.32 9.68
CA GLN A 116 -14.73 -3.01 8.24
C GLN A 116 -13.68 -3.84 7.48
N HIS A 117 -13.25 -4.96 8.05
CA HIS A 117 -12.30 -5.88 7.43
C HIS A 117 -12.81 -7.32 7.49
N PRO A 118 -12.42 -8.19 6.55
CA PRO A 118 -12.71 -9.62 6.65
C PRO A 118 -12.13 -10.17 7.97
N ASN A 119 -12.81 -11.17 8.57
CA ASN A 119 -12.46 -11.78 9.87
C ASN A 119 -12.49 -10.85 11.08
N SER A 120 -13.19 -9.72 11.01
CA SER A 120 -13.31 -8.82 12.18
C SER A 120 -14.26 -9.29 13.28
N GLY A 121 -14.98 -10.40 13.07
CA GLY A 121 -15.86 -11.00 14.08
C GLY A 121 -15.09 -11.36 15.35
N ARG A 122 -15.72 -11.19 16.52
CA ARG A 122 -15.07 -11.39 17.82
C ARG A 122 -15.79 -12.43 18.67
N PHE A 123 -15.00 -13.08 19.51
CA PHE A 123 -15.50 -13.75 20.69
C PHE A 123 -15.81 -12.73 21.79
N PHE A 124 -16.89 -12.94 22.54
CA PHE A 124 -17.28 -12.12 23.68
C PHE A 124 -17.19 -12.99 24.94
N GLU A 125 -16.23 -12.67 25.82
CA GLU A 125 -16.03 -13.39 27.08
C GLU A 125 -17.20 -13.16 28.07
N ASP A 126 -17.80 -11.97 28.06
CA ASP A 126 -18.95 -11.63 28.90
C ASP A 126 -20.26 -11.80 28.12
N SER A 127 -21.10 -12.73 28.58
CA SER A 127 -22.42 -13.00 27.99
C SER A 127 -23.35 -11.77 28.01
N THR A 128 -23.21 -10.89 28.99
CA THR A 128 -24.00 -9.65 29.12
C THR A 128 -23.62 -8.65 28.04
N GLU A 129 -22.32 -8.53 27.77
CA GLU A 129 -21.80 -7.71 26.68
C GLU A 129 -22.20 -8.29 25.32
N ALA A 130 -22.07 -9.62 25.16
CA ALA A 130 -22.51 -10.33 23.97
C ALA A 130 -23.99 -10.07 23.68
N ASP A 131 -24.88 -10.17 24.67
CA ASP A 131 -26.32 -9.93 24.50
C ASP A 131 -26.65 -8.47 24.14
N ARG A 132 -25.91 -7.50 24.69
CA ARG A 132 -26.07 -6.08 24.31
C ARG A 132 -25.65 -5.84 22.86
N ILE A 133 -24.56 -6.44 22.43
CA ILE A 133 -24.02 -6.29 21.07
C ILE A 133 -24.95 -7.00 20.10
N CYS A 134 -25.27 -8.26 20.37
CA CYS A 134 -26.10 -9.14 19.57
C CYS A 134 -27.61 -8.90 19.74
N ALA A 135 -27.98 -7.69 20.18
CA ALA A 135 -29.37 -7.29 20.32
C ALA A 135 -30.12 -7.41 18.96
N PRO A 136 -31.34 -7.97 18.92
CA PRO A 136 -32.11 -8.14 17.69
C PRO A 136 -32.36 -6.83 16.92
N SER A 137 -32.47 -5.70 17.64
CA SER A 137 -32.62 -4.36 17.04
C SER A 137 -31.39 -3.97 16.21
N CYS A 138 -30.19 -4.20 16.73
CA CYS A 138 -28.94 -3.97 16.00
C CYS A 138 -28.86 -4.85 14.74
N GLY A 139 -29.12 -6.17 14.88
CA GLY A 139 -29.12 -7.09 13.74
C GLY A 139 -30.12 -6.68 12.65
N SER A 140 -31.29 -6.17 13.05
CA SER A 140 -32.31 -5.64 12.12
C SER A 140 -31.85 -4.36 11.42
N SER A 141 -31.21 -3.44 12.15
CA SER A 141 -30.67 -2.20 11.58
C SER A 141 -29.54 -2.45 10.58
N LEU A 142 -28.58 -3.32 10.92
CA LEU A 142 -27.51 -3.73 10.01
C LEU A 142 -28.07 -4.39 8.74
N LYS A 143 -29.03 -5.31 8.90
CA LYS A 143 -29.67 -5.97 7.76
C LYS A 143 -30.37 -4.95 6.87
N SER A 144 -31.14 -4.03 7.46
CA SER A 144 -31.85 -2.99 6.72
C SER A 144 -30.90 -2.10 5.94
N TRP A 145 -29.79 -1.67 6.56
CA TRP A 145 -28.74 -0.90 5.88
C TRP A 145 -28.17 -1.69 4.70
N PHE A 146 -27.80 -2.96 4.93
CA PHE A 146 -27.15 -3.79 3.92
C PHE A 146 -28.07 -4.10 2.73
N ASP A 147 -29.33 -4.47 2.99
CA ASP A 147 -30.32 -4.73 1.95
C ASP A 147 -30.59 -3.45 1.11
N ASN A 148 -30.73 -2.31 1.79
CA ASN A 148 -30.98 -1.03 1.13
C ASN A 148 -29.80 -0.60 0.25
N ALA A 149 -28.58 -0.65 0.79
CA ALA A 149 -27.36 -0.33 0.05
C ALA A 149 -27.17 -1.29 -1.14
N SER A 150 -27.35 -2.60 -0.92
CA SER A 150 -27.22 -3.61 -1.98
C SER A 150 -28.19 -3.38 -3.13
N SER A 151 -29.43 -2.99 -2.84
CA SER A 151 -30.44 -2.71 -3.88
C SER A 151 -30.26 -1.35 -4.56
N SER A 152 -29.81 -0.33 -3.83
CA SER A 152 -29.63 1.04 -4.34
C SER A 152 -28.35 1.23 -5.15
N CYS A 153 -27.34 0.38 -4.93
CA CYS A 153 -26.00 0.50 -5.50
C CYS A 153 -25.67 -0.56 -6.55
N VAL A 154 -26.66 -1.30 -7.08
CA VAL A 154 -26.43 -2.35 -8.09
C VAL A 154 -25.69 -1.80 -9.30
N GLY A 155 -24.58 -2.44 -9.67
CA GLY A 155 -23.77 -2.10 -10.84
C GLY A 155 -22.96 -0.81 -10.72
N GLN A 156 -22.95 -0.18 -9.55
CA GLN A 156 -22.15 1.02 -9.26
C GLN A 156 -20.89 0.61 -8.48
N THR A 157 -19.86 1.45 -8.50
CA THR A 157 -18.58 1.16 -7.83
C THR A 157 -18.16 2.33 -6.94
N LEU A 158 -17.51 2.01 -5.83
CA LEU A 158 -16.79 2.99 -5.00
C LEU A 158 -15.30 2.64 -5.10
N GLY A 159 -14.56 3.45 -5.87
CA GLY A 159 -13.22 3.10 -6.31
C GLY A 159 -13.21 1.83 -7.16
N ASN A 160 -12.44 0.83 -6.74
CA ASN A 160 -12.34 -0.47 -7.39
C ASN A 160 -13.17 -1.57 -6.70
N SER A 161 -14.19 -1.22 -5.92
CA SER A 161 -14.97 -2.21 -5.17
C SER A 161 -16.46 -1.93 -5.14
N ASP A 162 -17.21 -2.95 -4.72
CA ASP A 162 -18.63 -2.82 -4.44
C ASP A 162 -18.87 -1.77 -3.33
N PRO A 163 -19.83 -0.84 -3.49
CA PRO A 163 -20.08 0.21 -2.49
C PRO A 163 -20.53 -0.34 -1.12
N THR A 164 -21.03 -1.57 -1.08
CA THR A 164 -21.44 -2.27 0.14
C THR A 164 -20.28 -2.91 0.91
N ARG A 165 -19.06 -2.90 0.38
CA ARG A 165 -17.90 -3.65 0.91
C ARG A 165 -17.73 -3.51 2.43
N TYR A 166 -17.60 -2.28 2.94
CA TYR A 166 -17.31 -2.06 4.36
C TYR A 166 -18.47 -2.42 5.28
N GLY A 167 -19.70 -2.00 4.95
CA GLY A 167 -20.85 -2.34 5.79
C GLY A 167 -21.26 -3.81 5.69
N GLY A 168 -20.98 -4.48 4.57
CA GLY A 168 -21.14 -5.92 4.45
C GLY A 168 -20.16 -6.72 5.30
N TYR A 169 -18.91 -6.24 5.46
CA TYR A 169 -17.98 -6.80 6.45
C TYR A 169 -18.53 -6.69 7.87
N ILE A 170 -19.05 -5.51 8.24
CA ILE A 170 -19.65 -5.31 9.56
C ILE A 170 -20.84 -6.25 9.76
N TYR A 171 -21.75 -6.33 8.79
CA TYR A 171 -22.96 -7.15 8.89
C TYR A 171 -22.63 -8.64 9.02
N THR A 172 -21.69 -9.15 8.24
CA THR A 172 -21.27 -10.56 8.33
C THR A 172 -20.49 -10.84 9.60
N ALA A 173 -19.58 -9.96 10.02
CA ALA A 173 -18.85 -10.08 11.28
C ALA A 173 -19.82 -10.10 12.48
N TYR A 174 -20.86 -9.27 12.47
CA TYR A 174 -21.94 -9.32 13.46
C TYR A 174 -22.63 -10.70 13.47
N ASN A 175 -23.10 -11.18 12.32
CA ASN A 175 -23.78 -12.47 12.24
C ASN A 175 -22.88 -13.63 12.72
N GLN A 176 -21.59 -13.62 12.34
CA GLN A 176 -20.60 -14.61 12.76
C GLN A 176 -20.23 -14.50 14.25
N SER A 177 -20.45 -13.35 14.89
CA SER A 177 -20.21 -13.20 16.33
C SER A 177 -21.45 -13.59 17.14
N CYS A 178 -22.64 -13.40 16.57
CA CYS A 178 -23.91 -13.44 17.29
C CYS A 178 -24.75 -14.71 17.09
N TYR A 179 -24.32 -15.66 16.26
CA TYR A 179 -25.04 -16.92 16.09
C TYR A 179 -24.89 -17.82 17.32
N LYS A 180 -26.00 -18.47 17.69
CA LYS A 180 -26.13 -19.31 18.88
C LYS A 180 -26.37 -20.76 18.51
N ASP A 181 -25.89 -21.68 19.34
CA ASP A 181 -26.24 -23.08 19.25
C ASP A 181 -27.72 -23.27 19.60
N PRO A 182 -28.53 -23.89 18.72
CA PRO A 182 -29.98 -23.95 18.91
C PRO A 182 -30.40 -24.86 20.06
N VAL A 183 -29.51 -25.73 20.55
CA VAL A 183 -29.79 -26.67 21.63
C VAL A 183 -29.50 -26.05 22.99
N THR A 184 -28.32 -25.45 23.14
CA THR A 184 -27.83 -24.90 24.41
C THR A 184 -28.16 -23.42 24.59
N GLY A 185 -28.43 -22.68 23.50
CA GLY A 185 -28.64 -21.24 23.52
C GLY A 185 -27.35 -20.43 23.75
N LYS A 186 -26.19 -21.08 23.82
CA LYS A 186 -24.88 -20.42 23.96
C LYS A 186 -24.41 -19.82 22.65
N TYR A 187 -23.59 -18.78 22.73
CA TYR A 187 -22.93 -18.24 21.55
C TYR A 187 -21.97 -19.27 20.97
N CYS A 188 -22.02 -19.46 19.65
CA CYS A 188 -21.19 -20.49 19.03
C CYS A 188 -19.70 -20.20 19.12
N GLN A 189 -19.28 -18.94 19.21
CA GLN A 189 -17.88 -18.60 19.46
C GLN A 189 -17.39 -19.12 20.82
N GLU A 190 -18.22 -19.08 21.88
CA GLU A 190 -17.91 -19.67 23.19
C GLU A 190 -17.68 -21.18 23.10
N ILE A 191 -18.51 -21.87 22.31
CA ILE A 191 -18.38 -23.31 22.11
C ILE A 191 -17.12 -23.66 21.32
N LEU A 192 -16.82 -22.89 20.27
CA LEU A 192 -15.68 -23.14 19.39
C LEU A 192 -14.34 -22.84 20.06
N ASP A 193 -14.26 -21.82 20.90
CA ASP A 193 -13.05 -21.45 21.64
C ASP A 193 -12.66 -22.52 22.68
N ALA A 194 -13.64 -23.27 23.18
CA ALA A 194 -13.39 -24.38 24.09
C ALA A 194 -12.81 -25.65 23.42
N TYR A 195 -12.77 -25.72 22.09
CA TYR A 195 -12.21 -26.87 21.37
C TYR A 195 -10.67 -26.85 21.35
N PRO A 196 -10.02 -28.02 21.42
CA PRO A 196 -8.57 -28.09 21.32
C PRO A 196 -8.08 -27.61 19.95
N ALA A 197 -6.98 -26.86 19.95
CA ALA A 197 -6.33 -26.43 18.71
C ALA A 197 -5.78 -27.65 17.95
N VAL A 198 -6.09 -27.73 16.66
CA VAL A 198 -5.57 -28.75 15.74
C VAL A 198 -5.04 -28.08 14.47
N GLU A 199 -4.04 -28.70 13.83
CA GLU A 199 -3.46 -28.17 12.58
C GLU A 199 -4.38 -28.37 11.36
N ARG A 200 -5.15 -29.45 11.34
CA ARG A 200 -6.06 -29.80 10.25
C ARG A 200 -7.41 -30.24 10.80
N ILE A 201 -8.48 -29.86 10.08
CA ILE A 201 -9.86 -30.11 10.49
C ILE A 201 -10.18 -31.61 10.59
N ASP A 202 -9.51 -32.46 9.81
CA ASP A 202 -9.66 -33.92 9.85
C ASP A 202 -9.02 -34.57 11.09
N SER A 203 -8.22 -33.81 11.85
CA SER A 203 -7.69 -34.22 13.16
C SER A 203 -8.65 -33.90 14.32
N MET A 204 -9.76 -33.19 14.07
CA MET A 204 -10.75 -32.89 15.10
C MET A 204 -11.56 -34.13 15.51
N PRO A 205 -11.97 -34.26 16.79
CA PRO A 205 -12.99 -35.20 17.18
C PRO A 205 -14.25 -35.04 16.33
N LEU A 206 -14.80 -36.15 15.83
CA LEU A 206 -15.95 -36.13 14.91
C LEU A 206 -17.16 -35.36 15.48
N ALA A 207 -17.39 -35.43 16.79
CA ALA A 207 -18.47 -34.71 17.46
C ALA A 207 -18.27 -33.18 17.46
N GLU A 208 -17.02 -32.71 17.52
CA GLU A 208 -16.68 -31.28 17.48
C GLU A 208 -16.67 -30.77 16.04
N MET A 209 -16.08 -31.54 15.13
CA MET A 209 -16.06 -31.25 13.68
C MET A 209 -17.49 -31.12 13.13
N CYS A 210 -18.37 -32.06 13.50
CA CYS A 210 -19.75 -32.07 13.03
C CYS A 210 -20.72 -31.36 13.98
N SER A 211 -20.21 -30.55 14.92
CA SER A 211 -21.09 -29.75 15.77
C SER A 211 -21.80 -28.68 14.95
N TYR A 212 -22.98 -28.25 15.40
CA TYR A 212 -23.73 -27.19 14.75
C TYR A 212 -22.88 -25.93 14.59
N CYS A 213 -22.22 -25.49 15.66
CA CYS A 213 -21.41 -24.28 15.62
C CYS A 213 -20.25 -24.36 14.62
N HIS A 214 -19.56 -25.51 14.55
CA HIS A 214 -18.43 -25.66 13.64
C HIS A 214 -18.85 -25.69 12.18
N THR A 215 -19.84 -26.51 11.85
CA THR A 215 -20.39 -26.61 10.49
C THR A 215 -21.04 -25.29 10.04
N GLN A 216 -21.82 -24.64 10.91
CA GLN A 216 -22.51 -23.39 10.60
C GLN A 216 -21.53 -22.24 10.35
N LYS A 217 -20.37 -22.20 11.03
CA LYS A 217 -19.30 -21.24 10.75
C LYS A 217 -18.91 -21.26 9.27
N TYR A 218 -18.61 -22.44 8.72
CA TYR A 218 -18.18 -22.56 7.32
C TYR A 218 -19.33 -22.33 6.34
N ILE A 219 -20.55 -22.73 6.67
CA ILE A 219 -21.74 -22.43 5.87
C ILE A 219 -21.94 -20.90 5.78
N MET A 220 -21.82 -20.18 6.90
CA MET A 220 -21.95 -18.73 6.92
C MET A 220 -20.81 -18.01 6.18
N MET A 221 -19.59 -18.56 6.24
CA MET A 221 -18.47 -18.06 5.46
C MET A 221 -18.72 -18.23 3.96
N GLN A 222 -19.07 -19.44 3.51
CA GLN A 222 -19.31 -19.73 2.10
C GLN A 222 -20.49 -18.92 1.52
N ALA A 223 -21.52 -18.67 2.33
CA ALA A 223 -22.71 -17.95 1.88
C ALA A 223 -22.50 -16.45 1.55
N SER A 224 -21.31 -15.89 1.80
CA SER A 224 -21.08 -14.45 1.67
C SER A 224 -19.67 -14.08 1.24
N ALA A 225 -19.58 -13.26 0.19
CA ALA A 225 -18.34 -12.64 -0.30
C ALA A 225 -17.70 -11.65 0.69
N TYR A 226 -18.40 -11.30 1.77
CA TYR A 226 -17.91 -10.39 2.81
C TYR A 226 -17.24 -11.14 3.97
N THR A 227 -16.97 -12.43 3.82
CA THR A 227 -16.22 -13.21 4.82
C THR A 227 -14.85 -13.58 4.27
N ALA A 228 -13.92 -14.00 5.12
CA ALA A 228 -12.65 -14.54 4.65
C ALA A 228 -12.80 -16.02 4.25
N TYR A 229 -13.66 -16.30 3.27
CA TYR A 229 -13.78 -17.63 2.68
C TYR A 229 -12.75 -17.79 1.56
N ASP A 230 -11.60 -18.34 1.90
CA ASP A 230 -10.48 -18.60 1.00
C ASP A 230 -10.40 -20.07 0.58
N VAL A 231 -9.37 -20.42 -0.20
CA VAL A 231 -9.12 -21.80 -0.68
C VAL A 231 -9.01 -22.78 0.50
N ARG A 232 -8.45 -22.35 1.63
CA ARG A 232 -8.33 -23.21 2.81
C ARG A 232 -9.68 -23.44 3.48
N ALA A 233 -10.52 -22.42 3.57
CA ALA A 233 -11.89 -22.55 4.07
C ALA A 233 -12.75 -23.41 3.13
N GLN A 234 -12.51 -23.37 1.82
CA GLN A 234 -13.13 -24.24 0.84
C GLN A 234 -12.79 -25.72 1.08
N GLU A 235 -11.50 -26.06 1.16
CA GLU A 235 -11.05 -27.43 1.47
C GLU A 235 -11.63 -27.95 2.80
N ASN A 236 -11.71 -27.08 3.81
CA ASN A 236 -12.29 -27.43 5.09
C ASN A 236 -13.79 -27.72 4.97
N LEU A 237 -14.55 -26.91 4.21
CA LEU A 237 -15.97 -27.16 3.99
C LEU A 237 -16.21 -28.44 3.20
N GLU A 238 -15.37 -28.77 2.21
CA GLU A 238 -15.43 -30.04 1.48
C GLU A 238 -15.19 -31.24 2.40
N THR A 239 -14.25 -31.11 3.33
CA THR A 239 -14.01 -32.12 4.37
C THR A 239 -15.24 -32.30 5.25
N LEU A 240 -15.91 -31.20 5.64
CA LEU A 240 -17.15 -31.25 6.41
C LEU A 240 -18.32 -31.85 5.61
N HIS A 241 -18.40 -31.62 4.30
CA HIS A 241 -19.38 -32.27 3.43
C HIS A 241 -19.21 -33.79 3.45
N SER A 242 -17.97 -34.27 3.30
CA SER A 242 -17.68 -35.70 3.31
C SER A 242 -17.94 -36.36 4.68
N ASN A 243 -17.50 -35.73 5.76
CA ASN A 243 -17.48 -36.37 7.09
C ASN A 243 -18.74 -36.12 7.92
N CYS A 244 -19.41 -34.98 7.70
CA CYS A 244 -20.59 -34.56 8.48
C CYS A 244 -21.89 -34.64 7.67
N GLY A 245 -21.83 -35.06 6.40
CA GLY A 245 -23.02 -35.21 5.55
C GLY A 245 -23.66 -33.88 5.17
N LEU A 246 -22.90 -32.78 5.17
CA LEU A 246 -23.37 -31.48 4.71
C LEU A 246 -23.61 -31.49 3.19
N LYS A 247 -24.47 -30.58 2.73
CA LYS A 247 -24.82 -30.38 1.33
C LYS A 247 -24.77 -28.90 1.00
N GLY A 248 -24.41 -28.58 -0.24
CA GLY A 248 -24.32 -27.20 -0.71
C GLY A 248 -23.19 -27.03 -1.71
N THR A 249 -22.98 -25.79 -2.14
CA THR A 249 -21.78 -25.41 -2.90
C THR A 249 -20.62 -25.17 -1.93
N THR A 250 -19.40 -25.44 -2.40
CA THR A 250 -18.15 -25.06 -1.73
C THR A 250 -17.40 -23.99 -2.51
N GLU A 251 -18.02 -23.43 -3.57
CA GLU A 251 -17.38 -22.44 -4.43
C GLU A 251 -17.11 -21.15 -3.65
N ILE A 252 -15.94 -20.56 -3.93
CA ILE A 252 -15.53 -19.27 -3.39
C ILE A 252 -16.40 -18.18 -4.03
N PRO A 253 -17.11 -17.36 -3.23
CA PRO A 253 -17.90 -16.25 -3.77
C PRO A 253 -17.05 -15.26 -4.58
N SER A 254 -17.67 -14.57 -5.53
CA SER A 254 -16.99 -13.55 -6.34
C SER A 254 -16.37 -12.45 -5.45
N PRO A 255 -15.15 -11.97 -5.77
CA PRO A 255 -14.50 -10.92 -4.99
C PRO A 255 -15.29 -9.61 -5.00
N LEU A 256 -15.29 -8.90 -3.88
CA LEU A 256 -15.88 -7.55 -3.74
C LEU A 256 -15.04 -6.45 -4.39
N VAL A 257 -13.77 -6.75 -4.64
CA VAL A 257 -12.81 -5.83 -5.27
C VAL A 257 -12.66 -6.23 -6.72
N HIS A 258 -13.07 -5.34 -7.60
CA HIS A 258 -12.89 -5.42 -9.04
C HIS A 258 -11.46 -5.03 -9.36
N VAL A 259 -10.56 -5.99 -9.25
CA VAL A 259 -9.22 -5.82 -9.80
C VAL A 259 -9.38 -5.84 -11.33
N PRO A 260 -8.94 -4.79 -12.06
CA PRO A 260 -8.92 -4.87 -13.51
C PRO A 260 -8.18 -6.15 -13.89
N GLU A 261 -8.72 -6.92 -14.84
CA GLU A 261 -8.03 -8.11 -15.33
C GLU A 261 -6.58 -7.71 -15.61
N THR A 262 -5.66 -8.32 -14.87
CA THR A 262 -4.25 -8.08 -15.10
C THR A 262 -4.03 -8.46 -16.56
N PRO A 263 -3.50 -7.56 -17.41
CA PRO A 263 -3.25 -7.90 -18.80
C PRO A 263 -2.53 -9.24 -18.82
N ALA A 264 -2.99 -10.16 -19.68
CA ALA A 264 -2.39 -11.48 -19.79
C ALA A 264 -0.86 -11.31 -19.81
N PRO A 265 -0.09 -12.07 -19.00
CA PRO A 265 1.35 -11.89 -18.90
C PRO A 265 1.96 -11.86 -20.29
N MET A 266 2.45 -10.70 -20.70
CA MET A 266 3.00 -10.53 -22.04
C MET A 266 4.36 -11.22 -22.08
N CYS A 267 4.52 -12.18 -22.99
CA CYS A 267 5.81 -12.81 -23.20
C CYS A 267 6.57 -12.07 -24.31
N LEU A 268 7.41 -11.12 -23.93
CA LEU A 268 8.12 -10.23 -24.89
C LEU A 268 8.97 -10.97 -25.92
N SER A 269 9.43 -12.20 -25.63
CA SER A 269 10.19 -13.02 -26.57
C SER A 269 9.31 -13.83 -27.52
N ASP A 270 8.00 -13.92 -27.25
CA ASP A 270 7.05 -14.89 -27.83
C ASP A 270 7.46 -16.37 -27.66
N ILE A 271 8.41 -16.67 -26.78
CA ILE A 271 8.88 -18.03 -26.51
C ILE A 271 8.25 -18.55 -25.23
N ILE A 272 7.34 -19.52 -25.40
CA ILE A 272 6.76 -20.29 -24.30
C ILE A 272 7.49 -21.63 -24.17
N TYR A 273 7.92 -21.97 -22.96
CA TYR A 273 8.56 -23.23 -22.64
C TYR A 273 7.71 -24.05 -21.67
N THR A 274 7.51 -25.33 -21.98
CA THR A 274 6.89 -26.28 -21.05
C THR A 274 7.97 -26.95 -20.21
N ILE A 275 7.93 -26.73 -18.89
CA ILE A 275 8.87 -27.29 -17.92
C ILE A 275 8.84 -28.82 -17.99
N LYS A 276 10.02 -29.44 -18.09
CA LYS A 276 10.21 -30.90 -18.06
C LYS A 276 10.66 -31.36 -16.69
N ASP A 277 10.52 -32.66 -16.45
CA ASP A 277 11.01 -33.28 -15.22
C ASP A 277 12.55 -33.14 -15.12
N GLY A 278 13.02 -32.63 -13.97
CA GLY A 278 14.43 -32.35 -13.72
C GLY A 278 14.96 -31.01 -14.27
N ASP A 279 14.12 -30.16 -14.87
CA ASP A 279 14.52 -28.81 -15.27
C ASP A 279 14.77 -27.91 -14.04
N THR A 280 15.76 -27.02 -14.17
CA THR A 280 16.00 -25.90 -13.27
C THR A 280 16.02 -24.60 -14.07
N CYS A 281 15.95 -23.44 -13.41
CA CYS A 281 16.17 -22.18 -14.11
C CYS A 281 17.53 -22.16 -14.81
N ASP A 282 18.57 -22.77 -14.24
CA ASP A 282 19.92 -22.82 -14.83
C ASP A 282 19.96 -23.65 -16.11
N THR A 283 19.32 -24.83 -16.15
CA THR A 283 19.31 -25.66 -17.36
C THR A 283 18.55 -24.97 -18.49
N ILE A 284 17.43 -24.32 -18.17
CA ILE A 284 16.62 -23.55 -19.13
C ILE A 284 17.39 -22.29 -19.56
N ALA A 285 18.03 -21.59 -18.62
CA ALA A 285 18.78 -20.37 -18.89
C ALA A 285 19.93 -20.60 -19.88
N LEU A 286 20.67 -21.69 -19.71
CA LEU A 286 21.71 -22.10 -20.65
C LEU A 286 21.15 -22.45 -22.03
N GLN A 287 19.99 -23.13 -22.08
CA GLN A 287 19.35 -23.50 -23.34
C GLN A 287 18.91 -22.28 -24.16
N TYR A 288 18.39 -21.25 -23.49
CA TYR A 288 17.80 -20.07 -24.13
C TYR A 288 18.69 -18.82 -24.10
N SER A 289 19.92 -18.94 -23.58
CA SER A 289 20.85 -17.82 -23.42
C SER A 289 20.24 -16.63 -22.66
N VAL A 290 19.60 -16.92 -21.53
CA VAL A 290 19.01 -15.92 -20.62
C VAL A 290 19.66 -16.01 -19.23
N ALA A 291 19.36 -15.07 -18.33
CA ALA A 291 19.72 -15.20 -16.92
C ALA A 291 18.67 -16.02 -16.16
N SER A 292 19.09 -16.86 -15.21
CA SER A 292 18.20 -17.67 -14.37
C SER A 292 17.24 -16.81 -13.57
N ALA A 293 17.75 -15.72 -12.99
CA ALA A 293 16.95 -14.74 -12.26
C ALA A 293 15.89 -14.07 -13.15
N ALA A 294 16.17 -13.89 -14.45
CA ALA A 294 15.19 -13.32 -15.39
C ALA A 294 14.04 -14.31 -15.66
N ILE A 295 14.31 -15.61 -15.72
CA ILE A 295 13.26 -16.64 -15.84
C ILE A 295 12.33 -16.57 -14.63
N GLN A 296 12.89 -16.52 -13.41
CA GLN A 296 12.07 -16.40 -12.21
C GLN A 296 11.27 -15.09 -12.18
N ALA A 297 11.92 -13.95 -12.44
CA ALA A 297 11.27 -12.65 -12.41
C ALA A 297 10.12 -12.53 -13.41
N GLY A 298 10.32 -13.04 -14.64
CA GLY A 298 9.30 -13.07 -15.69
C GLY A 298 8.15 -14.05 -15.41
N ASN A 299 8.31 -14.96 -14.45
CA ASN A 299 7.34 -16.01 -14.12
C ASN A 299 7.09 -16.09 -12.60
N SER A 300 7.12 -14.96 -11.90
CA SER A 300 7.10 -14.90 -10.43
C SER A 300 5.85 -15.50 -9.78
N GLN A 301 4.73 -15.56 -10.49
CA GLN A 301 3.51 -16.23 -10.03
C GLN A 301 3.59 -17.78 -10.10
N LEU A 302 4.54 -18.30 -10.89
CA LEU A 302 4.67 -19.72 -11.20
C LEU A 302 5.93 -20.34 -10.62
N ILE A 303 6.99 -19.55 -10.41
CA ILE A 303 8.32 -20.01 -9.99
C ILE A 303 8.75 -19.26 -8.72
N ASN A 304 8.75 -19.99 -7.60
CA ASN A 304 9.25 -19.49 -6.32
C ASN A 304 10.66 -19.99 -6.00
N ASP A 305 11.08 -21.10 -6.60
CA ASP A 305 12.37 -21.76 -6.38
C ASP A 305 12.93 -22.24 -7.73
N CYS A 306 14.07 -21.70 -8.15
CA CYS A 306 14.70 -22.05 -9.41
C CYS A 306 15.34 -23.46 -9.45
N SER A 307 15.47 -24.12 -8.30
CA SER A 307 16.04 -25.46 -8.19
C SER A 307 14.97 -26.56 -8.23
N ASN A 308 13.69 -26.21 -8.09
CA ASN A 308 12.58 -27.17 -8.00
C ASN A 308 11.36 -26.71 -8.81
N LEU A 309 11.45 -26.88 -10.14
CA LEU A 309 10.39 -26.49 -11.06
C LEU A 309 9.31 -27.57 -11.18
N ILE A 310 8.05 -27.16 -11.34
CA ILE A 310 6.91 -28.07 -11.50
C ILE A 310 6.73 -28.42 -12.99
N ALA A 311 7.01 -29.67 -13.33
CA ALA A 311 6.86 -30.20 -14.69
C ALA A 311 5.44 -30.02 -15.24
N GLY A 312 5.33 -29.76 -16.55
CA GLY A 312 4.08 -29.55 -17.27
C GLY A 312 3.55 -28.11 -17.23
N ARG A 313 4.15 -27.21 -16.44
CA ARG A 313 3.80 -25.78 -16.47
C ARG A 313 4.43 -25.09 -17.67
N GLU A 314 3.68 -24.17 -18.28
CA GLU A 314 4.17 -23.27 -19.32
C GLU A 314 4.72 -22.00 -18.68
N ILE A 315 5.90 -21.57 -19.11
CA ILE A 315 6.58 -20.36 -18.66
C ILE A 315 7.01 -19.51 -19.85
N CYS A 316 7.03 -18.20 -19.68
CA CYS A 316 7.61 -17.29 -20.65
C CYS A 316 9.13 -17.28 -20.52
N ILE A 317 9.84 -17.46 -21.63
CA ILE A 317 11.29 -17.29 -21.67
C ILE A 317 11.60 -15.80 -21.87
N PRO A 318 12.44 -15.15 -21.04
CA PRO A 318 12.83 -13.76 -21.25
C PRO A 318 13.62 -13.52 -22.55
N LEU A 319 13.90 -12.26 -22.87
CA LEU A 319 14.78 -11.92 -23.99
C LEU A 319 16.21 -12.42 -23.74
N SER A 320 16.80 -13.09 -24.73
CA SER A 320 18.16 -13.61 -24.66
C SER A 320 19.20 -12.50 -24.56
N CYS A 321 20.33 -12.79 -23.93
CA CYS A 321 21.53 -11.98 -23.98
C CYS A 321 22.63 -12.72 -24.77
N GLU A 322 23.44 -11.98 -25.52
CA GLU A 322 24.47 -12.53 -26.41
C GLU A 322 25.50 -13.39 -25.65
N ARG A 323 25.84 -12.95 -24.44
CA ARG A 323 26.81 -13.58 -23.54
C ARG A 323 26.15 -13.90 -22.21
N THR A 324 26.14 -15.18 -21.88
CA THR A 324 25.80 -15.68 -20.54
C THR A 324 27.05 -16.16 -19.81
N TYR A 325 26.95 -16.22 -18.49
CA TYR A 325 28.02 -16.72 -17.63
C TYR A 325 27.44 -17.52 -16.47
N THR A 326 28.07 -18.66 -16.17
CA THR A 326 27.68 -19.50 -15.02
C THR A 326 28.62 -19.20 -13.87
N LEU A 327 28.06 -18.69 -12.78
CA LEU A 327 28.80 -18.32 -11.57
C LEU A 327 29.55 -19.51 -10.98
N GLN A 328 30.80 -19.26 -10.62
CA GLN A 328 31.67 -20.11 -9.80
C GLN A 328 31.62 -19.65 -8.35
N ASP A 329 32.01 -20.53 -7.42
CA ASP A 329 31.83 -20.31 -5.98
C ASP A 329 32.64 -19.15 -5.39
N SER A 330 33.74 -18.77 -6.03
CA SER A 330 34.59 -17.64 -5.62
C SER A 330 34.31 -16.34 -6.37
N ASP A 331 33.33 -16.34 -7.27
CA ASP A 331 33.11 -15.17 -8.12
C ASP A 331 32.54 -14.00 -7.33
N THR A 332 33.01 -12.83 -7.72
CA THR A 332 32.45 -11.52 -7.36
C THR A 332 32.13 -10.78 -8.65
N CYS A 333 31.25 -9.76 -8.61
CA CYS A 333 31.09 -8.88 -9.76
C CYS A 333 32.44 -8.35 -10.25
N PHE A 334 33.31 -7.94 -9.31
CA PHE A 334 34.60 -7.37 -9.64
C PHE A 334 35.54 -8.35 -10.35
N SER A 335 35.61 -9.61 -9.90
CA SER A 335 36.46 -10.62 -10.55
C SER A 335 35.97 -10.94 -11.95
N ILE A 336 34.66 -11.09 -12.13
CA ILE A 336 34.05 -11.32 -13.45
C ILE A 336 34.32 -10.13 -14.38
N GLU A 337 34.16 -8.90 -13.87
CA GLU A 337 34.41 -7.69 -14.65
C GLU A 337 35.86 -7.62 -15.14
N ILE A 338 36.83 -7.88 -14.26
CA ILE A 338 38.25 -7.90 -14.61
C ILE A 338 38.55 -8.98 -15.66
N ASP A 339 38.07 -10.21 -15.43
CA ASP A 339 38.37 -11.36 -16.30
C ASP A 339 37.77 -11.19 -17.70
N HIS A 340 36.66 -10.46 -17.82
CA HIS A 340 35.99 -10.19 -19.08
C HIS A 340 36.31 -8.81 -19.67
N GLY A 341 37.22 -8.04 -19.06
CA GLY A 341 37.64 -6.72 -19.54
C GLY A 341 36.53 -5.67 -19.48
N PHE A 342 35.58 -5.82 -18.57
CA PHE A 342 34.49 -4.89 -18.35
C PHE A 342 34.88 -3.73 -17.43
N MET A 343 34.13 -2.65 -17.56
CA MET A 343 34.19 -1.54 -16.63
C MET A 343 33.49 -1.89 -15.31
N PRO A 344 33.87 -1.24 -14.18
CA PRO A 344 33.22 -1.48 -12.90
C PRO A 344 31.69 -1.30 -12.98
N ASN A 345 30.95 -2.20 -12.34
CA ASN A 345 29.48 -2.28 -12.32
C ASN A 345 28.79 -2.74 -13.61
N THR A 346 29.54 -3.19 -14.62
CA THR A 346 28.95 -3.75 -15.85
C THR A 346 28.14 -5.03 -15.58
N VAL A 347 28.57 -5.88 -14.66
CA VAL A 347 27.79 -7.10 -14.33
C VAL A 347 26.43 -6.72 -13.73
N ARG A 348 26.40 -5.73 -12.85
CA ARG A 348 25.16 -5.19 -12.26
C ARG A 348 24.26 -4.54 -13.32
N LYS A 349 24.85 -3.85 -14.30
CA LYS A 349 24.12 -3.23 -15.41
C LYS A 349 23.21 -4.21 -16.16
N TYR A 350 23.63 -5.48 -16.30
CA TYR A 350 22.88 -6.51 -17.00
C TYR A 350 22.04 -7.41 -16.08
N ASN A 351 22.18 -7.24 -14.76
CA ASN A 351 21.56 -8.08 -13.74
C ASN A 351 21.06 -7.19 -12.59
N ALA A 352 20.00 -6.41 -12.86
CA ALA A 352 19.51 -5.35 -11.96
C ALA A 352 18.97 -5.84 -10.60
N TRP A 353 18.83 -7.15 -10.40
CA TRP A 353 18.52 -7.74 -9.11
C TRP A 353 19.69 -7.68 -8.11
N LEU A 354 20.90 -7.43 -8.60
CA LEU A 354 22.08 -7.23 -7.76
C LEU A 354 22.01 -5.87 -7.04
N ASP A 355 22.26 -5.90 -5.74
CA ASP A 355 22.40 -4.73 -4.88
C ASP A 355 23.61 -3.84 -5.28
N LEU A 356 23.75 -2.69 -4.61
CA LEU A 356 24.78 -1.70 -4.92
C LEU A 356 26.19 -2.25 -4.72
N GLU A 357 26.36 -3.06 -3.69
CA GLU A 357 27.62 -3.65 -3.29
C GLU A 357 27.91 -5.01 -3.97
N CYS A 358 26.98 -5.53 -4.79
CA CYS A 358 27.03 -6.87 -5.39
C CYS A 358 27.25 -7.99 -4.36
N LEU A 359 26.73 -7.84 -3.14
CA LEU A 359 26.85 -8.84 -2.07
C LEU A 359 25.89 -10.01 -2.30
N ASP A 360 24.79 -9.76 -3.00
CA ASP A 360 23.74 -10.74 -3.24
C ASP A 360 24.08 -11.76 -4.34
N LEU A 361 25.20 -11.58 -5.06
CA LEU A 361 25.60 -12.42 -6.21
C LEU A 361 25.69 -13.91 -5.85
N GLN A 362 26.34 -14.24 -4.74
CA GLN A 362 26.50 -15.62 -4.28
C GLN A 362 25.36 -16.05 -3.36
N ALA A 363 24.88 -15.14 -2.50
CA ALA A 363 23.88 -15.44 -1.48
C ALA A 363 22.53 -15.89 -2.08
N THR A 364 22.19 -15.41 -3.26
CA THR A 364 20.89 -15.68 -3.91
C THR A 364 20.90 -16.89 -4.86
N ARG A 365 22.08 -17.43 -5.21
CA ARG A 365 22.21 -18.57 -6.14
C ARG A 365 21.28 -19.75 -5.83
N PRO A 366 21.08 -20.16 -4.56
CA PRO A 366 20.17 -21.28 -4.25
C PRO A 366 18.70 -21.01 -4.60
N ILE A 367 18.31 -19.74 -4.69
CA ILE A 367 16.92 -19.31 -4.88
C ILE A 367 16.64 -18.99 -6.35
N ILE A 368 17.56 -18.25 -7.00
CA ILE A 368 17.32 -17.63 -8.31
C ILE A 368 18.19 -18.22 -9.43
N GLY A 369 19.11 -19.14 -9.09
CA GLY A 369 20.02 -19.80 -10.02
C GLY A 369 21.39 -19.11 -10.17
N SER A 370 22.25 -19.71 -10.99
CA SER A 370 23.67 -19.33 -11.17
C SER A 370 24.03 -18.79 -12.55
N VAL A 371 23.10 -18.74 -13.51
CA VAL A 371 23.36 -18.21 -14.86
C VAL A 371 22.99 -16.73 -14.91
N ILE A 372 23.95 -15.88 -15.29
CA ILE A 372 23.78 -14.42 -15.42
C ILE A 372 24.04 -13.95 -16.85
N CYS A 373 23.57 -12.76 -17.18
CA CYS A 373 23.90 -12.10 -18.44
C CYS A 373 25.16 -11.24 -18.31
N LEU A 374 26.07 -11.33 -19.28
CA LEU A 374 27.24 -10.46 -19.44
C LEU A 374 27.08 -9.49 -20.63
N SER A 375 25.85 -9.33 -21.13
CA SER A 375 25.48 -8.45 -22.23
C SER A 375 24.01 -8.02 -22.08
N PRO A 376 23.57 -6.95 -22.78
CA PRO A 376 22.17 -6.52 -22.75
C PRO A 376 21.19 -7.63 -23.16
N GLN A 377 20.06 -7.71 -22.47
CA GLN A 377 18.95 -8.59 -22.88
C GLN A 377 18.25 -7.99 -24.12
N GLY A 378 18.03 -8.81 -25.15
CA GLY A 378 17.32 -8.43 -26.38
C GLY A 378 18.11 -7.58 -27.38
N GLY A 379 19.41 -7.34 -27.18
CA GLY A 379 20.24 -6.52 -28.06
C GLY A 379 21.48 -7.22 -28.57
N THR A 380 21.92 -6.87 -29.79
CA THR A 380 23.29 -7.11 -30.26
C THR A 380 24.14 -5.91 -29.84
N TYR A 381 25.09 -6.09 -28.94
CA TYR A 381 26.01 -5.01 -28.56
C TYR A 381 27.17 -5.01 -29.54
N ASN A 382 27.41 -3.89 -30.23
CA ASN A 382 28.54 -3.73 -31.12
C ASN A 382 29.64 -2.99 -30.35
N ASP A 383 30.70 -3.69 -29.96
CA ASP A 383 31.82 -3.18 -29.15
C ASP A 383 32.61 -2.02 -29.82
N LYS A 384 32.19 -1.60 -31.02
CA LYS A 384 32.75 -0.49 -31.80
C LYS A 384 31.98 0.81 -31.67
N ASP A 385 30.78 0.80 -31.09
CA ASP A 385 30.10 2.02 -30.72
C ASP A 385 30.69 2.49 -29.39
N PHE A 386 31.34 3.66 -29.41
CA PHE A 386 31.90 4.29 -28.23
C PHE A 386 30.74 4.72 -27.34
N VAL A 387 30.24 3.79 -26.53
CA VAL A 387 29.31 4.12 -25.44
C VAL A 387 30.13 4.91 -24.44
N SER A 388 29.88 6.23 -24.39
CA SER A 388 30.35 7.08 -23.31
C SER A 388 30.11 6.38 -21.97
N ASP A 389 31.11 6.41 -21.11
CA ASP A 389 31.24 5.76 -19.80
C ASP A 389 30.14 6.14 -18.76
N ARG A 390 29.00 6.69 -19.22
CA ARG A 390 28.06 7.46 -18.40
C ARG A 390 26.57 7.18 -18.60
N ILE A 391 26.17 6.29 -19.53
CA ILE A 391 24.84 5.67 -19.43
C ILE A 391 24.97 4.41 -18.56
N THR A 392 25.05 4.64 -17.25
CA THR A 392 24.80 3.58 -16.26
C THR A 392 23.30 3.47 -16.06
N SER A 393 22.71 2.36 -16.49
CA SER A 393 21.33 1.94 -16.16
C SER A 393 21.14 1.63 -14.66
N GLY A 394 22.15 1.87 -13.82
CA GLY A 394 22.05 1.79 -12.37
C GLY A 394 21.78 3.18 -11.78
N PRO A 395 21.01 3.30 -10.69
CA PRO A 395 20.82 4.58 -10.00
C PRO A 395 22.15 4.98 -9.34
N SER A 396 22.97 5.74 -10.07
CA SER A 396 24.07 6.51 -9.48
C SER A 396 23.49 7.82 -8.95
N ARG A 397 23.80 8.19 -7.71
CA ARG A 397 23.47 9.52 -7.18
C ARG A 397 24.33 10.56 -7.89
N THR A 398 23.86 11.07 -9.02
CA THR A 398 24.40 12.26 -9.65
C THR A 398 23.63 13.49 -9.16
N THR A 399 24.35 14.54 -8.77
CA THR A 399 23.74 15.85 -8.46
C THR A 399 23.60 16.72 -9.71
N GLY A 400 24.19 16.30 -10.84
CA GLY A 400 24.28 17.08 -12.08
C GLY A 400 25.41 18.12 -12.10
N TYR A 401 26.00 18.46 -10.95
CA TYR A 401 27.09 19.43 -10.85
C TYR A 401 28.47 18.84 -11.15
N THR A 402 29.43 19.71 -11.44
CA THR A 402 30.87 19.41 -11.51
C THR A 402 31.64 20.29 -10.53
N THR A 403 32.89 19.92 -10.23
CA THR A 403 33.79 20.68 -9.36
C THR A 403 34.97 21.31 -10.11
N LEU A 404 35.02 21.10 -11.43
CA LEU A 404 36.06 21.60 -12.31
C LEU A 404 35.41 22.12 -13.58
N SER A 405 35.60 23.41 -13.85
CA SER A 405 35.19 24.03 -15.11
C SER A 405 36.21 23.74 -16.21
N ILE A 406 35.73 23.44 -17.42
CA ILE A 406 36.54 23.21 -18.60
C ILE A 406 36.01 24.06 -19.77
N ASP A 407 36.91 24.47 -20.66
CA ASP A 407 36.49 25.16 -21.89
C ASP A 407 35.60 24.24 -22.76
N PRO A 408 34.62 24.81 -23.49
CA PRO A 408 33.86 24.04 -24.48
C PRO A 408 34.78 23.51 -25.58
N PRO A 409 34.35 22.49 -26.34
CA PRO A 409 35.13 21.94 -27.44
C PRO A 409 35.62 23.03 -28.40
N LYS A 410 36.86 22.89 -28.90
CA LYS A 410 37.44 23.90 -29.80
C LYS A 410 36.57 24.08 -31.04
N ASN A 411 36.25 25.34 -31.36
CA ASN A 411 35.36 25.76 -32.47
C ASN A 411 33.89 25.36 -32.31
N ALA A 412 33.45 24.96 -31.11
CA ALA A 412 32.04 24.72 -30.84
C ALA A 412 31.21 26.02 -30.93
N THR A 413 29.98 25.89 -31.44
CA THR A 413 28.97 26.95 -31.35
C THR A 413 28.26 26.78 -30.01
N VAL A 414 28.63 27.58 -29.02
CA VAL A 414 28.05 27.49 -27.67
C VAL A 414 26.67 28.12 -27.62
N ALA A 415 25.74 27.47 -26.93
CA ALA A 415 24.38 27.95 -26.77
C ALA A 415 24.36 29.32 -26.07
N LYS A 416 23.42 30.16 -26.50
CA LYS A 416 23.33 31.51 -25.96
C LYS A 416 22.95 31.45 -24.48
N GLY A 417 23.73 32.12 -23.64
CA GLY A 417 23.47 32.22 -22.22
C GLY A 417 24.01 31.05 -21.39
N SER A 418 24.69 30.07 -21.99
CA SER A 418 25.38 29.03 -21.22
C SER A 418 26.42 29.64 -20.26
N PRO A 419 26.63 29.02 -19.08
CA PRO A 419 27.54 29.52 -18.07
C PRO A 419 28.98 29.41 -18.54
N TRP A 420 29.80 30.33 -18.05
CA TRP A 420 31.25 30.27 -18.20
C TRP A 420 31.85 29.10 -17.41
N PHE A 421 31.26 28.79 -16.25
CA PHE A 421 31.74 27.76 -15.34
C PHE A 421 30.95 26.47 -15.55
N CYS A 422 31.39 25.74 -16.59
CA CYS A 422 30.81 24.47 -16.95
C CYS A 422 31.91 23.41 -17.05
N GLY A 423 31.74 22.30 -16.35
CA GLY A 423 32.68 21.18 -16.38
C GLY A 423 32.34 20.10 -17.40
N ARG A 424 31.21 20.22 -18.10
CA ARG A 424 30.77 19.24 -19.11
C ARG A 424 29.90 19.89 -20.17
N TRP A 425 30.18 19.60 -21.43
CA TRP A 425 29.53 20.21 -22.59
C TRP A 425 29.00 19.13 -23.52
N HIS A 426 27.80 19.33 -24.07
CA HIS A 426 27.16 18.42 -25.03
C HIS A 426 26.83 19.16 -26.32
N THR A 427 27.30 18.67 -27.46
CA THR A 427 26.94 19.20 -28.79
C THR A 427 25.79 18.38 -29.35
N VAL A 428 24.67 19.04 -29.63
CA VAL A 428 23.44 18.36 -30.06
C VAL A 428 23.61 17.73 -31.44
N GLU A 429 23.25 16.45 -31.52
CA GLU A 429 23.16 15.70 -32.77
C GLU A 429 21.73 15.66 -33.31
N ALA A 430 21.60 15.37 -34.61
CA ALA A 430 20.29 15.33 -35.27
C ALA A 430 19.42 14.20 -34.69
N GLY A 431 18.27 14.57 -34.12
CA GLY A 431 17.29 13.63 -33.56
C GLY A 431 17.42 13.41 -32.05
N GLU A 432 18.34 14.09 -31.36
CA GLU A 432 18.38 14.10 -29.90
C GLU A 432 17.23 14.93 -29.29
N THR A 433 16.80 14.53 -28.09
CA THR A 433 15.88 15.30 -27.24
C THR A 433 16.58 15.74 -25.96
N CYS A 434 16.06 16.77 -25.29
CA CYS A 434 16.55 17.19 -23.98
C CYS A 434 16.55 16.04 -22.97
N ALA A 435 15.54 15.16 -23.02
CA ALA A 435 15.48 13.98 -22.16
C ALA A 435 16.65 13.01 -22.43
N MET A 436 16.97 12.76 -23.70
CA MET A 436 18.12 11.91 -24.08
C MET A 436 19.43 12.51 -23.56
N ILE A 437 19.62 13.82 -23.70
CA ILE A 437 20.83 14.52 -23.24
C ILE A 437 20.92 14.51 -21.72
N CYS A 438 19.84 14.81 -21.00
CA CYS A 438 19.81 14.80 -19.53
C CYS A 438 20.16 13.41 -18.97
N VAL A 439 19.63 12.36 -19.58
CA VAL A 439 19.92 10.98 -19.20
C VAL A 439 21.35 10.58 -19.57
N HIS A 440 21.80 10.92 -20.77
CA HIS A 440 23.15 10.61 -21.26
C HIS A 440 24.22 11.26 -20.37
N ASP A 441 24.02 12.54 -20.05
CA ASP A 441 25.00 13.32 -19.30
C ASP A 441 24.75 13.30 -17.79
N GLY A 442 23.66 12.73 -17.29
CA GLY A 442 23.41 12.60 -15.86
C GLY A 442 23.21 13.96 -15.16
N ILE A 443 22.43 14.84 -15.78
CA ILE A 443 22.03 16.15 -15.26
C ILE A 443 20.50 16.20 -15.06
N PRO A 444 19.99 16.67 -13.91
CA PRO A 444 18.55 16.89 -13.74
C PRO A 444 18.01 17.89 -14.77
N ALA A 445 16.84 17.61 -15.36
CA ALA A 445 16.27 18.45 -16.41
C ALA A 445 16.11 19.93 -16.00
N GLU A 446 15.71 20.17 -14.74
CA GLU A 446 15.62 21.52 -14.18
C GLU A 446 16.97 22.24 -14.20
N LEU A 447 18.05 21.59 -13.73
CA LEU A 447 19.40 22.15 -13.73
C LEU A 447 19.93 22.35 -15.15
N PHE A 448 19.62 21.43 -16.08
CA PHE A 448 20.02 21.56 -17.48
C PHE A 448 19.38 22.78 -18.14
N MET A 449 18.10 23.02 -17.92
CA MET A 449 17.40 24.20 -18.46
C MET A 449 17.84 25.48 -17.75
N GLU A 450 18.08 25.44 -16.43
CA GLU A 450 18.58 26.60 -15.68
C GLU A 450 19.97 27.04 -16.15
N ALA A 451 20.88 26.09 -16.36
CA ALA A 451 22.21 26.35 -16.89
C ALA A 451 22.21 26.71 -18.39
N ASN A 452 21.10 26.54 -19.11
CA ASN A 452 21.04 26.89 -20.53
C ASN A 452 19.78 27.70 -20.85
N PRO A 453 19.79 29.02 -20.55
CA PRO A 453 18.62 29.88 -20.69
C PRO A 453 18.10 30.10 -22.12
N SER A 454 18.81 29.58 -23.14
CA SER A 454 18.31 29.52 -24.51
C SER A 454 17.26 28.42 -24.71
N LEU A 455 17.18 27.46 -23.79
CA LEU A 455 16.17 26.42 -23.78
C LEU A 455 14.87 26.93 -23.14
N SER A 456 13.74 26.49 -23.69
CA SER A 456 12.42 26.78 -23.15
C SER A 456 12.09 25.82 -22.01
N LEU A 457 11.56 26.35 -20.90
CA LEU A 457 11.05 25.53 -19.79
C LEU A 457 9.79 24.75 -20.18
N ASP A 458 8.99 25.28 -21.10
CA ASP A 458 7.71 24.68 -21.53
C ASP A 458 7.88 23.76 -22.76
N ASP A 459 8.98 23.89 -23.51
CA ASP A 459 9.26 23.12 -24.73
C ASP A 459 10.77 23.01 -24.99
N CYS A 460 11.46 22.27 -24.12
CA CYS A 460 12.91 22.12 -24.19
C CYS A 460 13.34 21.54 -25.56
N ASP A 461 12.67 20.48 -26.02
CA ASP A 461 13.01 19.81 -27.28
C ASP A 461 12.83 20.74 -28.49
N GLY A 462 11.76 21.55 -28.53
CA GLY A 462 11.54 22.53 -29.60
C GLY A 462 12.55 23.68 -29.62
N SER A 463 13.25 23.92 -28.51
CA SER A 463 14.31 24.94 -28.38
C SER A 463 15.73 24.42 -28.56
N LEU A 464 15.88 23.12 -28.81
CA LEU A 464 17.17 22.46 -28.98
C LEU A 464 17.68 22.65 -30.43
N GLU A 465 18.89 23.19 -30.59
CA GLU A 465 19.48 23.46 -31.91
C GLU A 465 20.57 22.45 -32.26
N VAL A 466 20.40 21.72 -33.36
CA VAL A 466 21.40 20.75 -33.86
C VAL A 466 22.73 21.47 -34.17
N GLY A 467 23.83 20.91 -33.66
CA GLY A 467 25.19 21.46 -33.79
C GLY A 467 25.55 22.53 -32.77
N VAL A 468 24.62 22.92 -31.89
CA VAL A 468 24.87 23.85 -30.78
C VAL A 468 25.31 23.07 -29.53
N THR A 469 26.20 23.67 -28.75
CA THR A 469 26.82 23.07 -27.57
C THR A 469 26.28 23.67 -26.28
N TYR A 470 25.67 22.84 -25.44
CA TYR A 470 25.02 23.22 -24.18
C TYR A 470 25.84 22.74 -22.98
N CYS A 471 25.70 23.43 -21.85
CA CYS A 471 26.34 23.02 -20.60
C CYS A 471 25.54 21.91 -19.92
N THR A 472 26.14 20.74 -19.72
CA THR A 472 25.49 19.55 -19.11
C THR A 472 26.12 19.15 -17.78
N GLY A 473 26.98 20.00 -17.24
CA GLY A 473 27.57 19.83 -15.92
C GLY A 473 28.08 21.16 -15.39
N PRO A 474 27.19 22.09 -14.99
CA PRO A 474 27.61 23.35 -14.41
C PRO A 474 28.44 23.11 -13.14
N ASP A 475 29.38 24.02 -12.85
CA ASP A 475 30.08 24.01 -11.56
C ASP A 475 29.09 24.21 -10.40
N GLU A 476 29.34 23.68 -9.21
CA GLU A 476 28.45 23.88 -8.04
C GLU A 476 28.18 25.38 -7.73
N TYR A 477 29.12 26.26 -8.06
CA TYR A 477 29.01 27.71 -7.85
C TYR A 477 28.82 28.50 -9.15
N TRP A 478 28.34 27.87 -10.23
CA TRP A 478 28.25 28.48 -11.56
C TRP A 478 27.44 29.79 -11.61
N ASN A 479 26.46 29.93 -10.71
CA ASN A 479 25.58 31.08 -10.59
C ASN A 479 25.90 31.99 -9.38
N ASP A 480 27.00 31.76 -8.65
CA ASP A 480 27.42 32.56 -7.50
C ASP A 480 28.52 33.57 -7.87
N ALA A 481 28.11 34.81 -8.12
CA ALA A 481 28.99 35.94 -8.39
C ALA A 481 29.99 36.25 -7.25
N GLY A 482 29.61 35.98 -6.00
CA GLY A 482 30.42 36.25 -4.82
C GLY A 482 31.57 35.25 -4.66
N PHE A 483 31.39 34.03 -5.16
CA PHE A 483 32.40 32.98 -5.14
C PHE A 483 33.55 33.25 -6.12
N TRP A 484 33.24 33.67 -7.36
CA TRP A 484 34.25 33.88 -8.42
C TRP A 484 34.91 35.26 -8.41
N GLY A 485 34.42 36.19 -7.59
CA GLY A 485 35.02 37.52 -7.38
C GLY A 485 34.64 38.58 -8.45
N PRO A 486 35.12 39.82 -8.28
CA PRO A 486 34.67 40.98 -9.06
C PRO A 486 35.13 41.02 -10.54
N GLU A 487 35.93 40.05 -10.98
CA GLU A 487 36.30 39.86 -12.39
C GLU A 487 35.23 39.08 -13.19
N TRP A 488 34.11 38.74 -12.54
CA TRP A 488 32.98 38.05 -13.12
C TRP A 488 32.26 38.89 -14.23
N PRO A 489 32.15 38.41 -15.48
CA PRO A 489 31.45 39.09 -16.57
C PRO A 489 29.92 38.87 -16.52
N GLY A 490 29.34 38.80 -15.32
CA GLY A 490 27.94 38.43 -15.10
C GLY A 490 26.94 39.55 -15.40
N SER A 491 26.56 39.71 -16.67
CA SER A 491 25.17 39.96 -17.04
C SER A 491 24.90 39.71 -18.54
N PRO A 492 23.71 39.17 -18.89
CA PRO A 492 23.39 38.69 -20.22
C PRO A 492 22.98 39.82 -21.18
N THR A 493 23.85 40.79 -21.47
CA THR A 493 23.61 41.76 -22.56
C THR A 493 24.92 42.31 -23.12
N GLY A 494 25.47 41.73 -24.20
CA GLY A 494 26.54 42.37 -24.98
C GLY A 494 27.35 41.39 -25.85
N PRO A 495 27.79 41.80 -27.07
CA PRO A 495 28.28 40.87 -28.07
C PRO A 495 29.70 40.35 -27.78
N VAL A 496 29.92 39.13 -28.27
CA VAL A 496 31.14 38.34 -28.22
C VAL A 496 32.39 39.15 -28.57
N SER A 497 33.38 39.17 -27.68
CA SER A 497 34.76 39.55 -28.02
C SER A 497 35.68 38.35 -27.86
N SER A 498 36.27 37.95 -28.97
CA SER A 498 37.21 36.84 -29.13
C SER A 498 38.60 37.21 -28.62
N SER A 499 38.80 37.20 -27.30
CA SER A 499 40.11 36.95 -26.66
C SER A 499 40.06 37.27 -25.18
N MET A 500 40.42 36.32 -24.33
CA MET A 500 40.93 36.59 -22.98
C MET A 500 42.17 35.73 -22.66
N PRO A 501 43.02 36.16 -21.71
CA PRO A 501 44.41 35.75 -21.59
C PRO A 501 44.57 34.39 -20.89
N SER A 502 45.61 33.66 -21.27
CA SER A 502 45.97 32.38 -20.65
C SER A 502 46.27 32.52 -19.15
N PRO A 503 45.83 31.56 -18.31
CA PRO A 503 46.12 31.60 -16.88
C PRO A 503 47.59 31.27 -16.63
N THR A 504 48.28 32.16 -15.93
CA THR A 504 49.62 31.95 -15.39
C THR A 504 49.63 30.79 -14.40
N SER A 505 50.50 29.81 -14.67
CA SER A 505 50.83 28.71 -13.76
C SER A 505 51.48 29.25 -12.48
N SER A 506 50.82 29.06 -11.33
CA SER A 506 51.46 29.18 -10.02
C SER A 506 51.91 27.79 -9.55
N THR A 507 53.21 27.53 -9.70
CA THR A 507 53.91 26.49 -8.95
C THR A 507 53.98 26.89 -7.47
N SER A 508 53.50 26.02 -6.58
CA SER A 508 53.74 26.13 -5.13
C SER A 508 54.91 25.23 -4.73
N SER A 509 55.95 25.86 -4.16
CA SER A 509 56.95 25.23 -3.28
C SER A 509 56.35 24.92 -1.91
#